data_AF-A0A1M3CNG5-F1
#
_entry.id   AF-A0A1M3CNG5-F1
#
_cell.length_a   1.000
_cell.length_b   1.000
_cell.length_c   1.000
_cell.angle_alpha   90.00
_cell.angle_beta   90.00
_cell.angle_gamma   90.00
#
_symmetry.space_group_name_H-M   'P 1'
#
loop_
_entity.id
_entity.type
_entity.pdbx_description
1 polymer ?
#
loop_
_entity_poly.entity_id
_entity_poly.type
_entity_poly.pdbx_seq_one_letter_code
_entity_poly.pdbx_strand_id
1 'polypeptide(L)'
;FYCLREFLSITPTRPADHRSVVASFYVFIPLQYWLIATDWHTLFTILIPVWAFLLLPLLAVLKGETDDFLPRTARIQWALMLTVYCVSHAPALLILDIPGYADNFLLLFFLITVVQLSDVLQYVFGKLFGRHKVAPRVSPAKTWEGLVGGGLSASAIGAGLWWITPFSPLQAGGMALAIVIAGFCGGLVLSAVKRSLGAKDWGTMIEGHGGALDRMDSVSFAAPVFFHLTNYFFAA
;
A
#
# COMPACT_ATOMS: atom_id res chain seq x y z
N PHE A 1 3.74 1.81 11.93
CA PHE A 1 4.86 1.28 12.74
C PHE A 1 5.15 -0.19 12.46
N TYR A 2 4.19 -1.10 12.72
CA TYR A 2 4.40 -2.54 12.59
C TYR A 2 4.85 -3.00 11.19
N CYS A 3 4.19 -2.53 10.13
CA CYS A 3 4.57 -2.85 8.75
C CYS A 3 6.02 -2.47 8.43
N LEU A 4 6.46 -1.27 8.82
CA LEU A 4 7.84 -0.81 8.63
C LEU A 4 8.83 -1.69 9.41
N ARG A 5 8.47 -2.08 10.64
CA ARG A 5 9.29 -2.97 11.47
C ARG A 5 9.49 -4.33 10.83
N GLU A 6 8.41 -4.96 10.35
CA GLU A 6 8.50 -6.26 9.67
C GLU A 6 9.36 -6.16 8.41
N PHE A 7 9.11 -5.15 7.55
CA PHE A 7 9.89 -4.93 6.34
C PHE A 7 11.39 -4.79 6.64
N LEU A 8 11.75 -3.91 7.57
CA LEU A 8 13.16 -3.65 7.90
C LEU A 8 13.82 -4.82 8.64
N SER A 9 13.06 -5.66 9.35
CA SER A 9 13.62 -6.81 10.07
C SER A 9 14.20 -7.88 9.14
N ILE A 10 13.65 -8.03 7.93
CA ILE A 10 14.16 -8.95 6.91
C ILE A 10 15.06 -8.27 5.88
N THR A 11 15.22 -6.94 5.98
CA THR A 11 16.03 -6.15 5.06
C THR A 11 17.47 -6.06 5.59
N PRO A 12 18.49 -6.45 4.79
CA PRO A 12 19.89 -6.27 5.17
C PRO A 12 20.20 -4.78 5.39
N THR A 13 20.54 -4.41 6.62
CA THR A 13 20.93 -3.04 7.02
C THR A 13 22.30 -3.07 7.70
N ARG A 14 23.04 -1.95 7.63
CA ARG A 14 24.35 -1.80 8.28
C ARG A 14 24.30 -0.77 9.42
N PRO A 15 25.31 -0.74 10.31
CA PRO A 15 25.43 0.31 11.32
C PRO A 15 25.40 1.74 10.72
N ALA A 16 25.91 1.93 9.50
CA ALA A 16 25.80 3.19 8.75
C ALA A 16 24.35 3.68 8.57
N ASP A 17 23.41 2.76 8.40
CA ASP A 17 22.01 3.05 8.10
C ASP A 17 21.19 3.40 9.34
N HIS A 18 21.76 3.23 10.54
CA HIS A 18 21.03 3.38 11.80
C HIS A 18 20.32 4.74 11.92
N ARG A 19 20.98 5.84 11.50
CA ARG A 19 20.37 7.19 11.53
C ARG A 19 19.16 7.30 10.62
N SER A 20 19.26 6.75 9.41
CA SER A 20 18.16 6.74 8.43
C SER A 20 17.00 5.86 8.91
N VAL A 21 17.28 4.69 9.50
CA VAL A 21 16.27 3.82 10.09
C VAL A 21 15.56 4.51 11.27
N VAL A 22 16.32 5.12 12.18
CA VAL A 22 15.77 5.87 13.33
C VAL A 22 14.90 7.03 12.84
N ALA A 23 15.37 7.82 11.87
CA ALA A 23 14.57 8.89 11.29
C ALA A 23 13.26 8.38 10.67
N SER A 24 13.27 7.24 9.97
CA SER A 24 12.05 6.63 9.44
C SER A 24 11.01 6.32 10.53
N PHE A 25 11.42 5.78 11.67
CA PHE A 25 10.50 5.43 12.76
C PHE A 25 10.04 6.61 13.60
N TYR A 26 10.97 7.48 13.99
CA TYR A 26 10.72 8.49 15.02
C TYR A 26 10.49 9.90 14.47
N VAL A 27 10.76 10.12 13.18
CA VAL A 27 10.49 11.41 12.52
C VAL A 27 9.42 11.23 11.45
N PHE A 28 9.67 10.41 10.43
CA PHE A 28 8.78 10.34 9.27
C PHE A 28 7.41 9.72 9.58
N ILE A 29 7.32 8.64 10.36
CA ILE A 29 6.02 8.10 10.78
C ILE A 29 5.18 9.15 11.53
N PRO A 30 5.61 9.69 12.69
CA PRO A 30 4.77 10.62 13.43
C PRO A 30 4.46 11.87 12.62
N LEU A 31 5.43 12.40 11.87
CA LEU A 31 5.21 13.55 11.02
C LEU A 31 4.17 13.28 9.92
N GLN A 32 4.23 12.13 9.23
CA GLN A 32 3.26 11.76 8.19
C GLN A 32 1.82 11.75 8.72
N TYR A 33 1.59 11.13 9.89
CA TYR A 33 0.26 11.07 10.49
C TYR A 33 -0.17 12.38 11.17
N TRP A 34 0.78 13.14 11.69
CA TRP A 34 0.51 14.48 12.22
C TRP A 34 0.03 15.43 11.11
N LEU A 35 0.63 15.36 9.92
CA LEU A 35 0.19 16.16 8.76
C LEU A 35 -1.23 15.82 8.31
N ILE A 36 -1.64 14.55 8.41
CA ILE A 36 -3.03 14.15 8.19
C ILE A 36 -3.92 14.80 9.27
N ALA A 37 -3.51 14.74 10.53
CA ALA A 37 -4.29 15.31 11.64
C ALA A 37 -4.42 16.84 11.57
N THR A 38 -3.46 17.54 10.96
CA THR A 38 -3.50 19.00 10.75
C THR A 38 -4.01 19.41 9.37
N ASP A 39 -4.54 18.47 8.58
CA ASP A 39 -5.11 18.72 7.26
C ASP A 39 -4.13 19.37 6.24
N TRP A 40 -2.83 19.09 6.36
CA TRP A 40 -1.81 19.71 5.52
C TRP A 40 -1.51 18.87 4.28
N HIS A 41 -2.48 18.78 3.37
CA HIS A 41 -2.46 17.91 2.19
C HIS A 41 -1.20 17.99 1.32
N THR A 42 -0.76 19.20 0.98
CA THR A 42 0.41 19.39 0.12
C THR A 42 1.67 18.80 0.73
N LEU A 43 1.90 19.05 2.02
CA LEU A 43 3.11 18.54 2.68
C LEU A 43 3.02 17.03 2.90
N PHE A 44 1.84 16.51 3.27
CA PHE A 44 1.59 15.08 3.42
C PHE A 44 1.96 14.27 2.17
N THR A 45 1.55 14.76 0.98
CA THR A 45 1.79 14.06 -0.30
C THR A 45 3.25 14.09 -0.74
N ILE A 46 4.00 15.15 -0.41
CA ILE A 46 5.41 15.28 -0.83
C ILE A 46 6.42 14.85 0.25
N LEU A 47 6.00 14.70 1.52
CA LEU A 47 6.92 14.45 2.64
C LEU A 47 7.80 13.22 2.40
N ILE A 48 7.21 12.06 2.13
CA ILE A 48 7.99 10.84 1.94
C ILE A 48 8.59 10.75 0.53
N PRO A 49 7.83 10.99 -0.56
CA PRO A 49 8.37 10.85 -1.91
C PRO A 49 9.48 11.85 -2.27
N VAL A 50 9.45 13.06 -1.69
CA VAL A 50 10.45 14.10 -1.98
C VAL A 50 11.40 14.25 -0.80
N TRP A 51 10.89 14.64 0.38
CA TRP A 51 11.76 15.01 1.49
C TRP A 51 12.47 13.82 2.11
N ALA A 52 11.77 12.70 2.38
CA ALA A 52 12.43 11.50 2.88
C ALA A 52 13.37 10.89 1.85
N PHE A 53 13.01 10.93 0.56
CA PHE A 53 13.87 10.48 -0.52
C PHE A 53 15.21 11.23 -0.53
N LEU A 54 15.21 12.56 -0.32
CA LEU A 54 16.44 13.36 -0.28
C LEU A 54 17.20 13.23 1.06
N LEU A 55 16.47 13.20 2.19
CA LEU A 55 17.08 13.25 3.52
C LEU A 55 17.66 11.90 3.99
N LEU A 56 17.02 10.76 3.68
CA LEU A 56 17.46 9.46 4.18
C LEU A 56 18.85 9.04 3.65
N PRO A 57 19.19 9.24 2.36
CA PRO A 57 20.56 9.00 1.88
C PRO A 57 21.56 9.96 2.51
N LEU A 58 21.21 11.23 2.69
CA LEU A 58 22.07 12.22 3.35
C LEU A 58 22.46 11.75 4.76
N LEU A 59 21.48 11.28 5.55
CA LEU A 59 21.72 10.75 6.89
C LEU A 59 22.63 9.50 6.90
N ALA A 60 22.54 8.66 5.86
CA ALA A 60 23.39 7.48 5.71
C ALA A 60 24.84 7.86 5.33
N VAL A 61 25.03 8.89 4.49
CA VAL A 61 26.36 9.38 4.07
C VAL A 61 27.17 9.96 5.24
N LEU A 62 26.53 10.51 6.28
CA LEU A 62 27.23 11.14 7.41
C LEU A 62 28.20 10.22 8.17
N LYS A 63 28.11 8.90 7.98
CA LYS A 63 29.06 7.93 8.54
C LYS A 63 30.21 7.57 7.59
N GLY A 64 30.21 8.05 6.35
CA GLY A 64 31.30 7.88 5.39
C GLY A 64 31.41 6.48 4.76
N GLU A 65 30.44 5.58 4.98
CA GLU A 65 30.45 4.24 4.39
C GLU A 65 29.82 4.23 2.98
N THR A 66 30.60 3.85 1.97
CA THR A 66 30.18 3.83 0.56
C THR A 66 29.76 2.47 0.04
N ASP A 67 30.06 1.41 0.77
CA ASP A 67 29.73 0.04 0.36
C ASP A 67 28.23 -0.17 0.19
N ASP A 68 27.84 -0.76 -0.97
CA ASP A 68 26.44 -1.06 -1.32
C ASP A 68 25.49 0.12 -1.06
N PHE A 69 25.99 1.35 -1.13
CA PHE A 69 25.29 2.53 -0.62
C PHE A 69 23.93 2.74 -1.28
N LEU A 70 23.87 2.62 -2.61
CA LEU A 70 22.64 2.82 -3.37
C LEU A 70 21.59 1.74 -3.03
N PRO A 71 21.88 0.42 -3.09
CA PRO A 71 20.90 -0.58 -2.68
C PRO A 71 20.44 -0.47 -1.22
N ARG A 72 21.34 -0.15 -0.27
CA ARG A 72 20.97 0.04 1.13
C ARG A 72 19.99 1.20 1.33
N THR A 73 20.29 2.36 0.77
CA THR A 73 19.42 3.54 0.86
C THR A 73 18.10 3.33 0.13
N ALA A 74 18.12 2.74 -1.06
CA ALA A 74 16.93 2.40 -1.83
C ALA A 74 15.99 1.45 -1.07
N ARG A 75 16.53 0.42 -0.38
CA ARG A 75 15.72 -0.51 0.43
C ARG A 75 14.98 0.23 1.56
N ILE A 76 15.63 1.17 2.25
CA ILE A 76 15.00 1.95 3.35
C ILE A 76 13.94 2.90 2.79
N GLN A 77 14.21 3.57 1.68
CA GLN A 77 13.25 4.44 1.01
C GLN A 77 12.03 3.65 0.54
N TRP A 78 12.23 2.49 -0.08
CA TRP A 78 11.15 1.58 -0.48
C TRP A 78 10.34 1.08 0.71
N ALA A 79 11.00 0.72 1.81
CA ALA A 79 10.32 0.33 3.04
C ALA A 79 9.40 1.44 3.54
N LEU A 80 9.90 2.68 3.61
CA LEU A 80 9.13 3.82 4.07
C LEU A 80 7.99 4.17 3.10
N MET A 81 8.23 4.12 1.79
CA MET A 81 7.23 4.35 0.77
C MET A 81 6.07 3.35 0.90
N LEU A 82 6.36 2.05 0.90
CA LEU A 82 5.33 1.01 0.89
C LEU A 82 4.60 0.88 2.22
N THR A 83 5.29 1.00 3.35
CA THR A 83 4.73 0.67 4.66
C THR A 83 4.21 1.86 5.45
N VAL A 84 4.60 3.08 5.06
CA VAL A 84 4.18 4.33 5.73
C VAL A 84 3.43 5.22 4.77
N TYR A 85 4.04 5.68 3.67
CA TYR A 85 3.39 6.60 2.73
C TYR A 85 2.11 5.98 2.16
N CYS A 86 2.23 4.85 1.48
CA CYS A 86 1.14 4.09 0.89
C CYS A 86 0.01 3.79 1.89
N VAL A 87 0.34 3.21 3.06
CA VAL A 87 -0.65 2.85 4.08
C VAL A 87 -1.32 4.09 4.70
N SER A 88 -0.61 5.21 4.83
CA SER A 88 -1.15 6.46 5.38
C SER A 88 -2.24 7.10 4.50
N HIS A 89 -2.34 6.72 3.22
CA HIS A 89 -3.41 7.21 2.34
C HIS A 89 -4.79 6.65 2.68
N ALA A 90 -4.86 5.51 3.38
CA ALA A 90 -6.13 4.96 3.83
C ALA A 90 -6.81 5.90 4.87
N PRO A 91 -6.17 6.26 6.00
CA PRO A 91 -6.77 7.25 6.91
C PRO A 91 -6.79 8.67 6.34
N ALA A 92 -5.94 9.01 5.37
CA ALA A 92 -6.02 10.31 4.70
C ALA A 92 -7.34 10.51 3.94
N LEU A 93 -8.06 9.44 3.58
CA LEU A 93 -9.42 9.57 3.02
C LEU A 93 -10.38 10.32 3.97
N LEU A 94 -10.13 10.28 5.28
CA LEU A 94 -10.99 10.91 6.29
C LEU A 94 -10.97 12.44 6.24
N ILE A 95 -9.90 13.03 5.70
CA ILE A 95 -9.70 14.48 5.65
C ILE A 95 -10.03 15.10 4.30
N LEU A 96 -10.47 14.30 3.32
CA LEU A 96 -10.87 14.83 2.01
C LEU A 96 -12.14 15.69 2.13
N ASP A 97 -12.10 16.90 1.58
CA ASP A 97 -13.28 17.76 1.47
C ASP A 97 -14.02 17.44 0.16
N ILE A 98 -15.15 16.74 0.26
CA ILE A 98 -15.97 16.33 -0.88
C ILE A 98 -17.30 17.07 -0.79
N PRO A 99 -17.61 17.97 -1.76
CA PRO A 99 -18.85 18.73 -1.74
C PRO A 99 -20.10 17.84 -1.65
N GLY A 100 -20.91 18.06 -0.62
CA GLY A 100 -22.16 17.32 -0.41
C GLY A 100 -21.99 15.91 0.18
N TYR A 101 -20.80 15.57 0.68
CA TYR A 101 -20.52 14.27 1.27
C TYR A 101 -19.67 14.40 2.54
N ALA A 102 -20.27 14.08 3.70
CA ALA A 102 -19.63 14.23 5.00
C ALA A 102 -19.08 12.91 5.58
N ASP A 103 -19.54 11.76 5.08
CA ASP A 103 -19.26 10.45 5.65
C ASP A 103 -17.97 9.83 5.09
N ASN A 104 -16.84 10.52 5.23
CA ASN A 104 -15.54 10.06 4.71
C ASN A 104 -15.09 8.71 5.30
N PHE A 105 -15.58 8.34 6.48
CA PHE A 105 -15.35 7.01 7.04
C PHE A 105 -15.89 5.89 6.13
N LEU A 106 -17.00 6.13 5.43
CA LEU A 106 -17.56 5.14 4.50
C LEU A 106 -16.68 4.96 3.25
N LEU A 107 -15.87 5.95 2.86
CA LEU A 107 -14.87 5.79 1.79
C LEU A 107 -13.75 4.85 2.21
N LEU A 108 -13.28 4.98 3.45
CA LEU A 108 -12.32 4.03 4.03
C LEU A 108 -12.92 2.62 4.10
N PHE A 109 -14.18 2.51 4.55
CA PHE A 109 -14.90 1.23 4.56
C PHE A 109 -15.06 0.63 3.16
N PHE A 110 -15.37 1.46 2.16
CA PHE A 110 -15.46 1.06 0.75
C PHE A 110 -14.12 0.52 0.25
N LEU A 111 -13.02 1.26 0.46
CA LEU A 111 -11.67 0.84 0.07
C LEU A 111 -11.32 -0.53 0.67
N ILE A 112 -11.46 -0.68 2.00
CA ILE A 112 -11.08 -1.92 2.67
C ILE A 112 -11.98 -3.08 2.21
N THR A 113 -13.28 -2.86 2.12
CA THR A 113 -14.24 -3.88 1.66
C THR A 113 -13.90 -4.36 0.24
N VAL A 114 -13.67 -3.44 -0.70
CA VAL A 114 -13.34 -3.80 -2.09
C VAL A 114 -12.01 -4.54 -2.18
N VAL A 115 -10.97 -4.09 -1.47
CA VAL A 115 -9.66 -4.77 -1.47
C VAL A 115 -9.80 -6.20 -0.92
N GLN A 116 -10.45 -6.37 0.23
CA GLN A 116 -10.57 -7.69 0.86
C GLN A 116 -11.45 -8.64 0.04
N LEU A 117 -12.57 -8.15 -0.49
CA LEU A 117 -13.41 -8.94 -1.40
C LEU A 117 -12.65 -9.33 -2.66
N SER A 118 -11.85 -8.41 -3.22
CA SER A 118 -11.00 -8.68 -4.37
C SER A 118 -10.02 -9.81 -4.10
N ASP A 119 -9.30 -9.78 -2.98
CA ASP A 119 -8.32 -10.83 -2.65
C ASP A 119 -9.00 -12.20 -2.48
N VAL A 120 -10.17 -12.26 -1.84
CA VAL A 120 -10.95 -13.49 -1.69
C VAL A 120 -11.46 -13.99 -3.03
N LEU A 121 -12.09 -13.14 -3.83
CA LEU A 121 -12.69 -13.53 -5.10
C LEU A 121 -11.64 -13.93 -6.12
N GLN A 122 -10.51 -13.22 -6.20
CA GLN A 122 -9.40 -13.60 -7.05
C GLN A 122 -8.81 -14.96 -6.65
N TYR A 123 -8.72 -15.24 -5.34
CA TYR A 123 -8.29 -16.56 -4.87
C TYR A 123 -9.30 -17.66 -5.24
N VAL A 124 -10.60 -17.43 -5.01
CA VAL A 124 -11.66 -18.40 -5.32
C VAL A 124 -11.71 -18.69 -6.82
N PHE A 125 -11.80 -17.67 -7.67
CA PHE A 125 -11.80 -17.83 -9.12
C PHE A 125 -10.49 -18.44 -9.62
N GLY A 126 -9.36 -18.03 -9.02
CA GLY A 126 -8.06 -18.60 -9.35
C GLY A 126 -7.94 -20.08 -9.01
N LYS A 127 -8.61 -20.55 -7.95
CA LYS A 127 -8.63 -21.97 -7.58
C LYS A 127 -9.62 -22.80 -8.41
N LEU A 128 -10.77 -22.22 -8.77
CA LEU A 128 -11.82 -22.90 -9.54
C LEU A 128 -11.51 -22.96 -11.04
N PHE A 129 -11.00 -21.87 -11.61
CA PHE A 129 -10.85 -21.70 -13.06
C PHE A 129 -9.41 -21.40 -13.49
N GLY A 130 -8.48 -21.21 -12.55
CA GLY A 130 -7.11 -20.79 -12.86
C GLY A 130 -6.34 -21.84 -13.64
N ARG A 131 -5.91 -21.46 -14.85
CA ARG A 131 -5.00 -22.26 -15.69
C ARG A 131 -3.71 -21.50 -15.95
N HIS A 132 -3.78 -20.18 -16.12
CA HIS A 132 -2.64 -19.35 -16.47
C HIS A 132 -2.15 -18.53 -15.27
N LYS A 133 -1.00 -18.90 -14.72
CA LYS A 133 -0.34 -18.15 -13.64
C LYS A 133 0.23 -16.84 -14.18
N VAL A 134 0.04 -15.74 -13.43
CA VAL A 134 0.53 -14.41 -13.85
C VAL A 134 2.04 -14.28 -13.66
N ALA A 135 2.54 -14.67 -12.48
CA ALA A 135 3.96 -14.57 -12.15
C ALA A 135 4.40 -15.77 -11.27
N PRO A 136 4.65 -16.95 -11.87
CA PRO A 136 4.87 -18.20 -11.13
C PRO A 136 6.01 -18.15 -10.10
N ARG A 137 7.09 -17.42 -10.40
CA ARG A 137 8.26 -17.27 -9.52
C ARG A 137 8.03 -16.29 -8.37
N VAL A 138 7.09 -15.36 -8.53
CA VAL A 138 6.81 -14.29 -7.56
C VAL A 138 5.65 -14.70 -6.65
N SER A 139 4.53 -15.11 -7.26
CA SER A 139 3.32 -15.55 -6.57
C SER A 139 2.69 -16.75 -7.31
N PRO A 140 2.90 -17.98 -6.82
CA PRO A 140 2.40 -19.18 -7.50
C PRO A 140 0.88 -19.34 -7.47
N ALA A 141 0.19 -18.59 -6.60
CA ALA A 141 -1.26 -18.65 -6.41
C ALA A 141 -2.04 -17.68 -7.31
N LYS A 142 -1.40 -16.63 -7.86
CA LYS A 142 -2.08 -15.60 -8.67
C LYS A 142 -2.21 -16.05 -10.14
N THR A 143 -3.45 -16.04 -10.65
CA THR A 143 -3.81 -16.44 -12.02
C THR A 143 -4.53 -15.34 -12.77
N TRP A 144 -4.44 -15.35 -14.10
CA TRP A 144 -5.13 -14.40 -14.96
C TRP A 144 -6.64 -14.55 -14.85
N GLU A 145 -7.14 -15.78 -14.76
CA GLU A 145 -8.57 -16.05 -14.60
C GLU A 145 -9.08 -15.57 -13.22
N GLY A 146 -8.23 -15.66 -12.19
CA GLY A 146 -8.51 -15.08 -10.87
C GLY A 146 -8.64 -13.57 -10.94
N LEU A 147 -7.67 -12.89 -11.58
CA LEU A 147 -7.70 -11.43 -11.76
C LEU A 147 -8.92 -10.98 -12.57
N VAL A 148 -9.20 -11.61 -13.71
CA VAL A 148 -10.32 -11.21 -14.58
C VAL A 148 -11.65 -11.56 -13.92
N GLY A 149 -11.88 -12.83 -13.56
CA GLY A 149 -13.17 -13.27 -13.02
C GLY A 149 -13.42 -12.72 -11.61
N GLY A 150 -12.46 -12.90 -10.71
CA GLY A 150 -12.56 -12.43 -9.33
C GLY A 150 -12.50 -10.91 -9.23
N GLY A 151 -11.63 -10.26 -10.00
CA GLY A 151 -11.51 -8.80 -10.01
C GLY A 151 -12.72 -8.09 -10.61
N LEU A 152 -13.28 -8.58 -11.73
CA LEU A 152 -14.53 -8.03 -12.28
C LEU A 152 -15.71 -8.26 -11.33
N SER A 153 -15.79 -9.42 -10.67
CA SER A 153 -16.82 -9.69 -9.68
C SER A 153 -16.72 -8.74 -8.47
N ALA A 154 -15.51 -8.53 -7.94
CA ALA A 154 -15.27 -7.57 -6.86
C ALA A 154 -15.61 -6.13 -7.28
N SER A 155 -15.29 -5.75 -8.52
CA SER A 155 -15.62 -4.43 -9.07
C SER A 155 -17.12 -4.24 -9.23
N ALA A 156 -17.85 -5.26 -9.65
CA ALA A 156 -19.31 -5.25 -9.73
C ALA A 156 -19.97 -5.12 -8.35
N ILE A 157 -19.44 -5.82 -7.33
CA ILE A 157 -19.89 -5.65 -5.94
C ILE A 157 -19.59 -4.22 -5.46
N GLY A 158 -18.40 -3.69 -5.77
CA GLY A 158 -18.06 -2.30 -5.49
C GLY A 158 -19.03 -1.30 -6.15
N ALA A 159 -19.44 -1.54 -7.40
CA ALA A 159 -20.48 -0.74 -8.05
C ALA A 159 -21.82 -0.80 -7.30
N GLY A 160 -22.17 -1.95 -6.72
CA GLY A 160 -23.34 -2.13 -5.87
C GLY A 160 -23.27 -1.42 -4.51
N LEU A 161 -22.08 -1.04 -4.06
CA LEU A 161 -21.84 -0.26 -2.85
C LEU A 161 -21.86 1.26 -3.09
N TRP A 162 -22.35 1.72 -4.25
CA TRP A 162 -22.38 3.15 -4.59
C TRP A 162 -23.11 4.02 -3.54
N TRP A 163 -24.13 3.48 -2.87
CA TRP A 163 -24.98 4.18 -1.89
C TRP A 163 -24.25 4.58 -0.60
N ILE A 164 -23.07 4.01 -0.32
CA ILE A 164 -22.18 4.43 0.79
C ILE A 164 -21.05 5.35 0.33
N THR A 165 -21.09 5.84 -0.92
CA THR A 165 -20.03 6.67 -1.50
C THR A 165 -20.64 7.90 -2.17
N PRO A 166 -19.86 8.96 -2.44
CA PRO A 166 -20.34 10.10 -3.22
C PRO A 166 -20.43 9.80 -4.73
N PHE A 167 -20.21 8.55 -5.14
CA PHE A 167 -20.05 8.17 -6.55
C PHE A 167 -21.37 7.65 -7.13
N SER A 168 -21.61 7.93 -8.42
CA SER A 168 -22.63 7.19 -9.18
C SER A 168 -22.25 5.70 -9.32
N PRO A 169 -23.19 4.79 -9.61
CA PRO A 169 -22.89 3.35 -9.75
C PRO A 169 -21.74 3.04 -10.71
N LEU A 170 -21.66 3.77 -11.84
CA LEU A 170 -20.58 3.60 -12.81
C LEU A 170 -19.23 4.09 -12.27
N GLN A 171 -19.22 5.24 -11.56
CA GLN A 171 -18.02 5.76 -10.92
C GLN A 171 -17.55 4.84 -9.78
N ALA A 172 -18.46 4.35 -8.94
CA ALA A 172 -18.14 3.39 -7.87
C ALA A 172 -17.52 2.11 -8.46
N GLY A 173 -18.08 1.59 -9.55
CA GLY A 173 -17.50 0.45 -10.28
C GLY A 173 -16.12 0.75 -10.85
N GLY A 174 -15.92 1.93 -11.43
CA GLY A 174 -14.62 2.38 -11.94
C GLY A 174 -13.56 2.53 -10.84
N MET A 175 -13.93 3.12 -9.70
CA MET A 175 -13.06 3.23 -8.53
C MET A 175 -12.73 1.86 -7.94
N ALA A 176 -13.72 0.97 -7.85
CA ALA A 176 -13.50 -0.40 -7.39
C ALA A 176 -12.56 -1.17 -8.32
N LEU A 177 -12.68 -1.01 -9.63
CA LEU A 177 -11.77 -1.59 -10.61
C LEU A 177 -10.34 -1.06 -10.45
N ALA A 178 -10.18 0.26 -10.24
CA ALA A 178 -8.88 0.86 -9.97
C ALA A 178 -8.24 0.30 -8.69
N ILE A 179 -9.02 0.16 -7.62
CA ILE A 179 -8.61 -0.49 -6.36
C ILE A 179 -8.15 -1.93 -6.61
N VAL A 180 -8.94 -2.72 -7.34
CA VAL A 180 -8.66 -4.13 -7.65
C VAL A 180 -7.34 -4.28 -8.41
N ILE A 181 -7.14 -3.47 -9.46
CA ILE A 181 -5.92 -3.52 -10.28
C ILE A 181 -4.71 -3.08 -9.45
N ALA A 182 -4.83 -1.97 -8.73
CA ALA A 182 -3.75 -1.45 -7.89
C ALA A 182 -3.37 -2.45 -6.81
N GLY A 183 -4.36 -3.03 -6.11
CA GLY A 183 -4.12 -4.05 -5.07
C GLY A 183 -3.48 -5.32 -5.63
N PHE A 184 -3.94 -5.79 -6.80
CA PHE A 184 -3.32 -6.93 -7.45
C PHE A 184 -1.84 -6.69 -7.76
N CYS A 185 -1.53 -5.53 -8.37
CA CYS A 185 -0.17 -5.09 -8.67
C CYS A 185 0.67 -4.94 -7.40
N GLY A 186 0.12 -4.32 -6.36
CA GLY A 186 0.80 -4.15 -5.06
C GLY A 186 1.18 -5.48 -4.44
N GLY A 187 0.26 -6.44 -4.36
CA GLY A 187 0.55 -7.77 -3.84
C GLY A 187 1.60 -8.53 -4.68
N LEU A 188 1.67 -8.30 -6.01
CA LEU A 188 2.74 -8.86 -6.84
C LEU A 188 4.09 -8.20 -6.55
N VAL A 189 4.14 -6.88 -6.44
CA VAL A 189 5.37 -6.14 -6.14
C VAL A 189 5.89 -6.52 -4.76
N LEU A 190 5.06 -6.49 -3.72
CA LEU A 190 5.48 -6.89 -2.37
C LEU A 190 5.90 -8.37 -2.33
N SER A 191 5.24 -9.24 -3.09
CA SER A 191 5.69 -10.62 -3.26
C SER A 191 7.05 -10.71 -3.93
N ALA A 192 7.36 -9.87 -4.93
CA ALA A 192 8.68 -9.87 -5.57
C ALA A 192 9.76 -9.34 -4.60
N VAL A 193 9.45 -8.28 -3.85
CA VAL A 193 10.37 -7.71 -2.85
C VAL A 193 10.72 -8.75 -1.79
N LYS A 194 9.73 -9.40 -1.15
CA LYS A 194 10.02 -10.41 -0.12
C LYS A 194 10.86 -11.57 -0.65
N ARG A 195 10.59 -12.02 -1.89
CA ARG A 195 11.39 -13.08 -2.54
C ARG A 195 12.82 -12.63 -2.84
N SER A 196 13.01 -11.37 -3.23
CA SER A 196 14.35 -10.80 -3.45
C SER A 196 15.19 -10.74 -2.17
N LEU A 197 14.54 -10.64 -1.01
CA LEU A 197 15.16 -10.69 0.31
C LEU A 197 15.33 -12.12 0.85
N GLY A 198 14.99 -13.15 0.07
CA GLY A 198 15.06 -14.55 0.49
C GLY A 198 13.96 -14.99 1.45
N ALA A 199 12.95 -14.14 1.69
CA ALA A 199 11.84 -14.43 2.60
C ALA A 199 10.60 -14.96 1.86
N LYS A 200 9.77 -15.71 2.59
CA LYS A 200 8.44 -16.14 2.12
C LYS A 200 7.33 -15.22 2.65
N ASP A 201 7.41 -14.88 3.92
CA ASP A 201 6.44 -14.10 4.69
C ASP A 201 7.18 -12.92 5.37
N TRP A 202 6.50 -11.81 5.63
CA TRP A 202 7.15 -10.59 6.17
C TRP A 202 7.49 -10.69 7.67
N GLY A 203 6.79 -11.56 8.40
CA GLY A 203 6.95 -11.75 9.83
C GLY A 203 6.04 -12.85 10.36
N THR A 204 6.06 -13.04 11.68
CA THR A 204 5.29 -14.08 12.39
C THR A 204 4.30 -13.48 13.39
N MET A 205 3.86 -12.23 13.19
CA MET A 205 3.02 -11.52 14.16
C MET A 205 1.73 -12.27 14.49
N ILE A 206 1.16 -13.00 13.52
CA ILE A 206 0.03 -13.89 13.76
C ILE A 206 0.49 -15.30 13.44
N GLU A 207 0.55 -16.16 14.47
CA GLU A 207 0.90 -17.58 14.31
C GLU A 207 0.01 -18.21 13.22
N GLY A 208 0.64 -18.73 12.16
CA GLY A 208 -0.02 -19.37 11.02
C GLY A 208 -0.62 -18.43 9.96
N HIS A 209 -0.62 -17.09 10.13
CA HIS A 209 -1.26 -16.15 9.19
C HIS A 209 -0.33 -15.11 8.55
N GLY A 210 0.96 -15.09 8.91
CA GLY A 210 1.98 -14.20 8.35
C GLY A 210 2.17 -12.91 9.13
N GLY A 211 2.79 -11.91 8.49
CA GLY A 211 3.02 -10.58 9.09
C GLY A 211 1.84 -9.63 8.90
N ALA A 212 1.84 -8.52 9.65
CA ALA A 212 0.93 -7.40 9.41
C ALA A 212 1.03 -6.87 7.98
N LEU A 213 2.24 -6.85 7.40
CA LEU A 213 2.46 -6.40 6.03
C LEU A 213 1.90 -7.36 4.97
N ASP A 214 1.78 -8.67 5.26
CA ASP A 214 1.11 -9.63 4.36
C ASP A 214 -0.41 -9.36 4.28
N ARG A 215 -0.99 -8.61 5.22
CA ARG A 215 -2.42 -8.21 5.18
C ARG A 215 -2.64 -6.84 4.56
N MET A 216 -1.57 -6.08 4.42
CA MET A 216 -1.58 -4.71 3.93
C MET A 216 -1.00 -4.61 2.52
N ASP A 217 -0.65 -5.73 1.88
CA ASP A 217 0.06 -5.75 0.60
C ASP A 217 -0.78 -5.18 -0.55
N SER A 218 -2.02 -5.64 -0.69
CA SER A 218 -2.97 -5.11 -1.65
C SER A 218 -3.37 -3.67 -1.29
N VAL A 219 -3.58 -3.37 -0.01
CA VAL A 219 -3.95 -2.03 0.46
C VAL A 219 -2.84 -1.00 0.18
N SER A 220 -1.57 -1.40 0.28
CA SER A 220 -0.43 -0.50 0.08
C SER A 220 -0.46 0.20 -1.28
N PHE A 221 -0.93 -0.47 -2.33
CA PHE A 221 -1.06 0.15 -3.64
C PHE A 221 -2.48 0.71 -3.87
N ALA A 222 -3.51 0.04 -3.37
CA ALA A 222 -4.89 0.48 -3.56
C ALA A 222 -5.18 1.83 -2.87
N ALA A 223 -4.70 2.03 -1.64
CA ALA A 223 -4.98 3.22 -0.85
C ALA A 223 -4.53 4.53 -1.52
N PRO A 224 -3.26 4.69 -1.96
CA PRO A 224 -2.83 5.94 -2.60
C PRO A 224 -3.51 6.16 -3.96
N VAL A 225 -3.73 5.09 -4.74
CA VAL A 225 -4.44 5.22 -6.02
C VAL A 225 -5.86 5.70 -5.81
N PHE A 226 -6.59 5.08 -4.88
CA PHE A 226 -7.96 5.47 -4.57
C PHE A 226 -8.02 6.90 -4.01
N PHE A 227 -7.17 7.24 -3.04
CA PHE A 227 -7.08 8.59 -2.48
C PHE A 227 -6.85 9.65 -3.56
N HIS A 228 -5.85 9.48 -4.42
CA HIS A 228 -5.54 10.48 -5.45
C HIS A 228 -6.63 10.58 -6.51
N LEU A 229 -7.27 9.47 -6.89
CA LEU A 229 -8.41 9.51 -7.81
C LEU A 229 -9.60 10.24 -7.17
N THR A 230 -9.92 9.94 -5.91
CA THR A 230 -11.01 10.62 -5.20
C THR A 230 -10.71 12.11 -5.06
N ASN A 231 -9.50 12.47 -4.63
CA ASN A 231 -9.08 13.86 -4.48
C ASN A 231 -9.11 14.63 -5.81
N TYR A 232 -8.62 14.02 -6.90
CA TYR A 232 -8.53 14.70 -8.19
C TYR A 232 -9.89 14.91 -8.86
N PHE A 233 -10.80 13.95 -8.75
CA PHE A 233 -12.09 14.00 -9.47
C PHE A 233 -13.26 14.51 -8.62
N PHE A 234 -13.18 14.45 -7.29
CA PHE A 234 -14.33 14.66 -6.40
C PHE A 234 -14.05 15.61 -5.23
N ALA A 235 -12.79 15.85 -4.85
CA ALA A 235 -12.49 16.83 -3.81
C ALA A 235 -12.41 18.25 -4.39
N ALA A 236 -12.71 19.25 -3.54
CA ALA A 236 -12.68 20.67 -3.87
C ALA A 236 -11.33 21.34 -3.56
#